data_AF-A0A4V2YSS7-F1
#
_entry.id   AF-A0A4V2YSS7-F1
#
_cell.length_a   1.000
_cell.length_b   1.000
_cell.length_c   1.000
_cell.angle_alpha   90.00
_cell.angle_beta   90.00
_cell.angle_gamma   90.00
#
_symmetry.space_group_name_H-M   'P 1'
#
loop_
_entity.id
_entity.type
_entity.pdbx_description
1 polymer ?
#
loop_
_entity_poly.entity_id
_entity_poly.type
_entity_poly.pdbx_seq_one_letter_code
_entity_poly.pdbx_strand_id
1 'polypeptide(L)'
;MSEALPGERVEDKSVGELVALASSNISNLIRAELDLAKLELKADAKKAAIGSASFGTAGMIGGLIVILLSIAFAYGLVALGIWHWAAFLIVAGVYAVVAGLLMLFGKWRMGKIEGAKRTRKTLKDDFSALRHRGDSDTPELTV
;
A
#
# COMPACT_ATOMS: atom_id res chain seq x y z
N MET A 1 4.71 5.56 67.83
CA MET A 1 5.42 5.00 66.65
C MET A 1 5.21 6.01 65.53
N SER A 2 6.29 6.67 65.12
CA SER A 2 6.30 7.97 64.43
C SER A 2 5.58 7.93 63.08
N GLU A 3 4.58 8.80 62.92
CA GLU A 3 4.15 9.30 61.63
C GLU A 3 5.24 10.24 61.08
N ALA A 4 5.54 10.11 59.79
CA ALA A 4 6.03 11.18 58.93
C ALA A 4 5.90 10.72 57.47
N LEU A 5 4.82 11.15 56.83
CA LEU A 5 4.63 11.08 55.38
C LEU A 5 5.40 12.26 54.79
N PRO A 6 6.46 12.08 53.97
CA PRO A 6 7.02 13.17 53.21
C PRO A 6 6.14 13.36 51.97
N GLY A 7 5.13 14.21 52.12
CA GLY A 7 4.62 14.95 50.99
C GLY A 7 5.74 15.85 50.49
N GLU A 8 6.48 15.39 49.47
CA GLU A 8 7.38 16.21 48.67
C GLU A 8 6.49 17.19 47.90
N ARG A 9 6.14 18.29 48.57
CA ARG A 9 5.25 19.33 48.05
C ARG A 9 5.92 19.97 46.85
N VAL A 10 5.17 19.98 45.76
CA VAL A 10 5.48 20.67 44.49
C VAL A 10 5.89 22.15 44.69
N GLU A 11 5.60 22.72 45.86
CA GLU A 11 5.95 24.09 46.29
C GLU A 11 7.46 24.38 46.39
N ASP A 12 8.34 23.38 46.55
CA ASP A 12 9.81 23.60 46.62
C ASP A 12 10.53 23.47 45.26
N LYS A 13 9.83 23.07 44.18
CA LYS A 13 10.46 22.94 42.86
C LYS A 13 10.59 24.30 42.19
N SER A 14 11.81 24.67 41.82
CA SER A 14 12.05 25.93 41.11
C SER A 14 11.30 25.95 39.77
N VAL A 15 10.96 27.14 39.27
CA VAL A 15 10.30 27.31 37.95
C VAL A 15 11.08 26.60 36.84
N GLY A 16 12.41 26.58 36.91
CA GLY A 16 13.26 25.86 35.97
C GLY A 16 13.10 24.34 36.05
N GLU A 17 12.85 23.80 37.24
CA GLU A 17 12.63 22.37 37.45
C GLU A 17 11.24 21.92 36.99
N LEU A 18 10.22 22.77 37.17
CA LEU A 18 8.87 22.54 36.63
C LEU A 18 8.85 22.56 35.10
N VAL A 19 9.56 23.49 34.47
CA VAL A 19 9.70 23.56 33.00
C VAL A 19 10.46 22.36 32.46
N ALA A 20 11.53 21.92 33.14
CA ALA A 20 12.25 20.71 32.78
C ALA A 20 11.36 19.45 32.89
N LEU A 21 10.54 19.35 33.94
CA LEU A 21 9.61 18.25 34.15
C LEU A 21 8.50 18.22 33.07
N ALA A 22 7.92 19.37 32.74
CA ALA A 22 6.91 19.49 31.70
C ALA A 22 7.46 19.11 30.31
N SER A 23 8.67 19.58 29.99
CA SER A 23 9.36 19.26 28.72
C SER A 23 9.70 17.77 28.62
N SER A 24 10.08 17.14 29.73
CA SER A 24 10.31 15.70 29.84
C SER A 24 9.01 14.91 29.61
N ASN A 25 7.90 15.33 30.20
CA ASN A 25 6.59 14.67 30.03
C ASN A 25 6.09 14.73 28.58
N ILE A 26 6.24 15.88 27.91
CA ILE A 26 5.89 16.00 26.49
C ILE A 26 6.79 15.09 25.63
N SER A 27 8.08 15.06 25.92
CA SER A 27 9.03 14.16 25.23
C SER A 27 8.66 12.69 25.41
N ASN A 28 8.19 12.31 26.60
CA ASN A 28 7.73 10.95 26.89
C ASN A 28 6.42 10.62 26.15
N LEU A 29 5.48 11.56 26.05
CA LEU A 29 4.23 11.39 25.29
C LEU A 29 4.52 11.15 23.80
N ILE A 30 5.39 11.98 23.22
CA ILE A 30 5.78 11.87 21.81
C ILE A 30 6.45 10.51 21.55
N ARG A 31 7.33 10.05 22.45
CA ARG A 31 7.95 8.73 22.33
C ARG A 31 6.93 7.61 22.43
N ALA A 32 5.95 7.71 23.33
CA ALA A 32 4.87 6.73 23.46
C ALA A 32 4.03 6.64 22.19
N GLU A 33 3.66 7.77 21.59
CA GLU A 33 2.89 7.82 20.34
C GLU A 33 3.69 7.23 19.17
N LEU A 34 4.99 7.52 19.10
CA LEU A 34 5.89 6.93 18.10
C LEU A 34 6.03 5.41 18.29
N ASP A 35 6.14 4.95 19.53
CA ASP A 35 6.24 3.52 19.80
C ASP A 35 4.94 2.79 19.48
N LEU A 36 3.78 3.41 19.74
CA LEU A 36 2.49 2.90 19.29
C LEU A 36 2.40 2.85 17.76
N ALA A 37 2.73 3.95 17.08
CA ALA A 37 2.74 4.00 15.61
C ALA A 37 3.70 2.97 14.99
N LYS A 38 4.87 2.74 15.60
CA LYS A 38 5.79 1.66 15.18
C LYS A 38 5.16 0.28 15.38
N LEU A 39 4.42 0.05 16.47
CA LEU A 39 3.74 -1.22 16.71
C LEU A 39 2.63 -1.45 15.68
N GLU A 40 1.80 -0.45 15.41
CA GLU A 40 0.76 -0.53 14.38
C GLU A 40 1.37 -0.76 12.99
N LEU A 41 2.41 0.00 12.63
CA LEU A 41 3.10 -0.17 11.36
C LEU A 41 3.71 -1.58 11.23
N LYS A 42 4.30 -2.13 12.29
CA LYS A 42 4.80 -3.52 12.29
C LYS A 42 3.67 -4.53 12.14
N ALA A 43 2.54 -4.32 12.83
CA ALA A 43 1.38 -5.19 12.73
C ALA A 43 0.80 -5.19 11.32
N ASP A 44 0.68 -4.01 10.70
CA ASP A 44 0.18 -3.85 9.35
C ASP A 44 1.16 -4.38 8.31
N ALA A 45 2.47 -4.14 8.48
CA ALA A 45 3.50 -4.75 7.64
C ALA A 45 3.44 -6.28 7.71
N LYS A 46 3.24 -6.86 8.90
CA LYS A 46 3.09 -8.31 9.07
C LYS A 46 1.83 -8.83 8.39
N LYS A 47 0.68 -8.17 8.55
CA LYS A 47 -0.57 -8.55 7.87
C LYS A 47 -0.40 -8.47 6.35
N ALA A 48 0.22 -7.40 5.85
CA ALA A 48 0.50 -7.25 4.43
C ALA A 48 1.45 -8.33 3.92
N ALA A 49 2.49 -8.69 4.68
CA ALA A 49 3.43 -9.76 4.35
C ALA A 49 2.76 -11.15 4.31
N ILE A 50 1.92 -11.46 5.30
CA ILE A 50 1.17 -12.72 5.32
C ILE A 50 0.16 -12.75 4.17
N GLY A 51 -0.53 -11.63 3.93
CA GLY A 51 -1.47 -11.50 2.82
C GLY A 51 -0.78 -11.71 1.47
N SER A 52 0.33 -11.02 1.22
CA SER A 52 1.08 -11.13 -0.03
C SER A 52 1.68 -12.53 -0.22
N ALA A 53 2.23 -13.14 0.84
CA ALA A 53 2.71 -14.52 0.79
C ALA A 53 1.56 -15.49 0.45
N SER A 54 0.41 -15.34 1.10
CA SER A 54 -0.76 -16.20 0.89
C SER A 54 -1.29 -16.10 -0.54
N PHE A 55 -1.39 -14.88 -1.09
CA PHE A 55 -1.77 -14.67 -2.49
C PHE A 55 -0.72 -15.20 -3.47
N GLY A 56 0.57 -15.08 -3.14
CA GLY A 56 1.65 -15.66 -3.93
C GLY A 56 1.56 -17.19 -4.01
N THR A 57 1.40 -17.86 -2.87
CA THR A 57 1.24 -19.32 -2.80
C THR A 57 -0.05 -19.78 -3.47
N ALA A 58 -1.17 -19.09 -3.24
CA ALA A 58 -2.44 -19.40 -3.90
C ALA A 58 -2.34 -19.23 -5.42
N GLY A 59 -1.66 -18.20 -5.90
CA GLY A 59 -1.39 -17.99 -7.32
C GLY A 59 -0.54 -19.11 -7.92
N MET A 60 0.51 -19.55 -7.23
CA MET A 60 1.36 -20.66 -7.66
C MET A 60 0.57 -21.98 -7.75
N ILE A 61 -0.14 -22.36 -6.69
CA ILE A 61 -0.95 -23.58 -6.67
C ILE A 61 -2.09 -23.50 -7.68
N GLY A 62 -2.77 -22.36 -7.78
CA GLY A 62 -3.80 -22.10 -8.78
C GLY A 62 -3.28 -22.26 -10.20
N GLY A 63 -2.07 -21.77 -10.49
CA GLY A 63 -1.41 -21.96 -11.78
C GLY A 63 -1.19 -23.44 -12.12
N LEU A 64 -0.72 -24.23 -11.15
CA LEU A 64 -0.56 -25.69 -11.35
C LEU A 64 -1.90 -26.38 -11.61
N ILE A 65 -2.95 -26.01 -10.87
CA ILE A 65 -4.30 -26.54 -11.07
C ILE A 65 -4.81 -26.21 -12.48
N VAL A 66 -4.63 -24.96 -12.94
CA VAL A 66 -5.03 -24.54 -14.30
C VAL A 66 -4.31 -25.37 -15.36
N ILE A 67 -3.01 -25.66 -15.20
CA ILE A 67 -2.27 -26.52 -16.14
C ILE A 67 -2.87 -27.93 -16.17
N LEU A 68 -3.09 -28.55 -15.01
CA LEU A 68 -3.66 -29.90 -14.94
C LEU A 68 -5.07 -29.96 -15.53
N LEU A 69 -5.92 -28.97 -15.23
CA LEU A 69 -7.26 -28.85 -15.80
C LEU A 69 -7.23 -28.64 -17.32
N SER A 70 -6.24 -27.89 -17.85
CA SER A 70 -6.08 -27.70 -19.29
C SER A 70 -5.84 -29.02 -20.00
N ILE A 71 -4.94 -29.83 -19.45
CA ILE A 71 -4.59 -31.15 -19.99
C ILE A 71 -5.80 -32.09 -19.87
N ALA A 72 -6.44 -32.14 -18.70
CA ALA A 72 -7.62 -32.97 -18.48
C ALA A 72 -8.77 -32.58 -19.43
N PHE A 73 -9.01 -31.29 -19.64
CA PHE A 73 -10.04 -30.80 -20.55
C PHE A 73 -9.72 -31.14 -22.01
N ALA A 74 -8.47 -30.94 -22.45
CA ALA A 74 -8.04 -31.32 -23.79
C ALA A 74 -8.22 -32.82 -24.04
N TYR A 75 -7.80 -33.68 -23.10
CA TYR A 75 -8.02 -35.13 -23.24
C TYR A 75 -9.49 -35.54 -23.15
N GLY A 76 -10.30 -34.83 -22.38
CA GLY A 76 -11.75 -35.01 -22.38
C GLY A 76 -12.36 -34.73 -23.75
N LEU A 77 -11.91 -33.68 -24.45
CA LEU A 77 -12.31 -33.38 -25.82
C LEU A 77 -11.82 -34.46 -26.80
N VAL A 78 -10.60 -34.97 -26.63
CA VAL A 78 -10.09 -36.08 -27.44
C VAL A 78 -10.94 -37.34 -27.25
N ALA A 79 -11.36 -37.65 -26.02
CA ALA A 79 -12.25 -38.78 -25.73
C ALA A 79 -13.63 -38.64 -26.39
N LEU A 80 -14.06 -37.42 -26.73
CA LEU A 80 -15.26 -37.13 -27.53
C LEU A 80 -15.03 -37.25 -29.05
N GLY A 81 -13.84 -37.69 -29.48
CA GLY A 81 -13.49 -37.89 -30.89
C GLY A 81 -12.85 -36.67 -31.55
N ILE A 82 -12.53 -35.61 -30.79
CA ILE A 82 -11.84 -34.44 -31.35
C ILE A 82 -10.36 -34.78 -31.59
N TRP A 83 -9.80 -34.29 -32.70
CA TRP A 83 -8.38 -34.49 -33.00
C TRP A 83 -7.49 -33.83 -31.93
N HIS A 84 -6.39 -34.47 -31.56
CA HIS A 84 -5.48 -34.00 -30.52
C HIS A 84 -5.11 -32.51 -30.66
N TRP A 85 -4.61 -32.08 -31.83
CA TRP A 85 -4.25 -30.67 -32.06
C TRP A 85 -5.45 -29.72 -31.91
N ALA A 86 -6.63 -30.11 -32.37
CA ALA A 86 -7.83 -29.29 -32.31
C ALA A 86 -8.34 -29.15 -30.86
N ALA A 87 -8.26 -30.20 -30.06
CA ALA A 87 -8.61 -30.15 -28.64
C ALA A 87 -7.78 -29.10 -27.88
N PHE A 88 -6.45 -29.11 -28.05
CA PHE A 88 -5.57 -28.11 -27.42
C PHE A 88 -5.82 -26.69 -27.95
N LEU A 89 -6.14 -26.52 -29.24
CA LEU A 89 -6.52 -25.20 -29.78
C LEU A 89 -7.84 -24.69 -29.19
N ILE A 90 -8.81 -25.56 -28.93
CA ILE A 90 -10.06 -25.16 -28.27
C ILE A 90 -9.76 -24.66 -26.85
N VAL A 91 -8.95 -25.39 -26.09
CA VAL A 91 -8.54 -24.95 -24.73
C VAL A 91 -7.82 -23.62 -24.78
N ALA A 92 -6.90 -23.43 -25.73
CA ALA A 92 -6.21 -22.16 -25.94
C ALA A 92 -7.18 -21.02 -26.32
N GLY A 93 -8.16 -21.30 -27.17
CA GLY A 93 -9.24 -20.37 -27.54
C GLY A 93 -10.07 -19.93 -26.34
N VAL A 94 -10.41 -20.87 -25.43
CA VAL A 94 -11.10 -20.55 -24.17
C VAL A 94 -10.27 -19.57 -23.34
N TYR A 95 -8.96 -19.81 -23.18
CA TYR A 95 -8.10 -18.88 -22.44
C TYR A 95 -7.95 -17.53 -23.14
N ALA A 96 -7.90 -17.48 -24.47
CA ALA A 96 -7.88 -16.22 -25.21
C ALA A 96 -9.14 -15.38 -24.95
N VAL A 97 -10.33 -16.03 -24.92
CA VAL A 97 -11.59 -15.34 -24.58
C VAL A 97 -11.58 -14.83 -23.15
N VAL A 98 -11.18 -15.68 -22.18
CA VAL A 98 -11.08 -15.27 -20.76
C VAL A 98 -10.10 -14.11 -20.59
N ALA A 99 -8.92 -14.18 -21.20
CA ALA A 99 -7.93 -13.12 -21.17
C ALA A 99 -8.46 -11.82 -21.79
N GLY A 100 -9.15 -11.91 -22.92
CA GLY A 100 -9.84 -10.77 -23.53
C GLY A 100 -10.82 -10.11 -22.57
N LEU A 101 -11.73 -10.90 -21.96
CA LEU A 101 -12.71 -10.40 -21.00
C LEU A 101 -12.06 -9.73 -19.79
N LEU A 102 -11.01 -10.32 -19.23
CA LEU A 102 -10.26 -9.74 -18.11
C LEU A 102 -9.58 -8.42 -18.50
N MET A 103 -9.01 -8.34 -19.71
CA MET A 103 -8.41 -7.10 -20.21
C MET A 103 -9.46 -6.00 -20.37
N LEU A 104 -10.64 -6.33 -20.91
CA LEU A 104 -11.75 -5.40 -21.05
C LEU A 104 -12.25 -4.92 -19.67
N PHE A 105 -12.44 -5.85 -18.73
CA PHE A 105 -12.87 -5.54 -17.37
C PHE A 105 -11.84 -4.66 -16.64
N GLY A 106 -10.55 -4.97 -16.78
CA GLY A 106 -9.46 -4.16 -16.23
C GLY A 106 -9.50 -2.73 -16.77
N LYS A 107 -9.59 -2.56 -18.09
CA LYS A 107 -9.71 -1.23 -18.72
C LYS A 107 -10.92 -0.46 -18.21
N TRP A 108 -12.07 -1.13 -18.08
CA TRP A 108 -13.28 -0.51 -17.53
C TRP A 108 -13.09 -0.08 -16.08
N ARG A 109 -12.48 -0.93 -15.24
CA ARG A 109 -12.25 -0.63 -13.82
C ARG A 109 -11.27 0.52 -13.66
N MET A 110 -10.18 0.54 -14.41
CA MET A 110 -9.18 1.61 -14.40
C MET A 110 -9.74 2.94 -14.90
N GLY A 111 -10.68 2.91 -15.86
CA GLY A 111 -11.42 4.08 -16.30
C GLY A 111 -12.20 4.79 -15.18
N LYS A 112 -12.69 4.02 -14.19
CA LYS A 112 -13.44 4.53 -13.04
C LYS A 112 -12.59 5.02 -11.86
N ILE A 113 -11.27 4.85 -11.91
CA ILE A 113 -10.37 5.35 -10.85
C ILE A 113 -10.06 6.84 -11.15
N GLU A 114 -11.01 7.72 -10.90
CA GLU A 114 -10.82 9.18 -11.05
C GLU A 114 -9.91 9.79 -9.97
N GLY A 115 -9.86 9.20 -8.78
CA GLY A 115 -9.07 9.71 -7.64
C GLY A 115 -7.58 9.81 -7.94
N ALA A 116 -6.99 8.78 -8.56
CA ALA A 116 -5.57 8.78 -8.93
C ALA A 116 -5.23 9.84 -9.99
N LYS A 117 -6.19 10.21 -10.84
CA LYS A 117 -6.00 11.27 -11.85
C LYS A 117 -5.99 12.66 -11.20
N ARG A 118 -6.85 12.92 -10.21
CA ARG A 118 -6.87 14.20 -9.48
C ARG A 118 -5.59 14.42 -8.67
N THR A 119 -5.16 13.44 -7.87
CA THR A 119 -3.92 13.54 -7.08
C THR A 119 -2.71 13.80 -7.97
N ARG A 120 -2.61 13.09 -9.10
CA ARG A 120 -1.52 13.31 -10.05
C ARG A 120 -1.62 14.66 -10.77
N LYS A 121 -2.82 15.20 -10.96
CA LYS A 121 -3.04 16.55 -11.53
C LYS A 121 -2.58 17.62 -10.54
N THR A 122 -3.05 17.57 -9.29
CA THR A 122 -2.64 18.51 -8.25
C THR A 122 -1.13 18.50 -8.02
N LEU A 123 -0.50 17.32 -7.95
CA LEU A 123 0.96 17.23 -7.83
C LEU A 123 1.67 17.86 -9.04
N LYS A 124 1.19 17.63 -10.27
CA LYS A 124 1.77 18.26 -11.46
C LYS A 124 1.59 19.78 -11.46
N ASP A 125 0.43 20.25 -11.02
CA ASP A 125 0.12 21.67 -10.92
C ASP A 125 1.04 22.34 -9.89
N ASP A 126 1.24 21.72 -8.71
CA ASP A 126 2.16 22.19 -7.66
C ASP A 126 3.63 22.22 -8.14
N PHE A 127 4.10 21.16 -8.81
CA PHE A 127 5.44 21.14 -9.39
C PHE A 127 5.61 22.18 -10.52
N SER A 128 4.58 22.43 -11.32
CA SER A 128 4.60 23.42 -12.39
C SER A 128 4.61 24.86 -11.85
N ALA A 129 3.91 25.11 -10.74
CA ALA A 129 3.90 26.38 -10.03
C ALA A 129 5.27 26.68 -9.39
N LEU A 130 5.91 25.66 -8.81
CA LEU A 130 7.28 25.78 -8.29
C LEU A 130 8.31 26.02 -9.40
N ARG A 131 8.11 25.42 -10.59
CA ARG A 131 9.00 25.62 -11.74
C ARG A 131 8.86 27.01 -12.39
N HIS A 132 7.65 27.59 -12.41
CA HIS A 132 7.44 28.95 -12.93
C HIS A 132 8.00 30.04 -12.01
N ARG A 133 8.13 29.78 -10.71
CA ARG A 133 8.71 30.75 -9.76
C ARG A 133 10.24 30.85 -9.83
N GLY A 134 10.92 29.91 -10.50
CA GLY A 134 12.35 29.96 -10.73
C GLY A 134 12.79 30.78 -11.95
N ASP A 135 11.84 31.23 -12.78
CA ASP A 135 12.12 31.91 -14.06
C ASP A 135 11.83 33.42 -14.02
N SER A 136 11.29 33.94 -12.90
CA SER A 136 10.88 35.34 -12.74
C SER A 136 11.89 36.24 -11.99
N ASP A 137 13.08 35.73 -11.66
CA ASP A 137 14.13 36.48 -10.92
C ASP A 137 15.29 36.95 -11.83
N THR A 138 15.04 37.24 -13.11
CA THR A 138 15.93 38.13 -13.88
C THR A 138 15.44 39.57 -13.71
N PRO A 139 16.06 40.39 -12.84
CA PRO A 139 15.76 41.82 -12.78
C PRO A 139 16.12 42.41 -14.15
N GLU A 140 15.11 42.88 -14.86
CA GLU A 140 15.25 43.66 -16.09
C GLU A 140 15.93 44.98 -15.71
N LEU A 141 17.27 45.01 -15.78
CA LEU A 141 18.07 46.21 -15.60
C LEU A 141 17.86 47.10 -16.83
N THR A 142 16.84 47.95 -16.78
CA THR A 142 16.68 49.09 -17.69
C THR A 142 17.78 50.11 -17.43
N VAL A 143 18.73 50.23 -18.38
CA VAL A 143 19.73 51.31 -18.49
C VAL A 143 19.14 52.44 -19.32
#